data_AF-A0A849FQL6-F1
#
_entry.id   AF-A0A849FQL6-F1
#
_cell.length_a   1.000
_cell.length_b   1.000
_cell.length_c   1.000
_cell.angle_alpha   90.00
_cell.angle_beta   90.00
_cell.angle_gamma   90.00
#
_symmetry.space_group_name_H-M   'P 1'
#
loop_
_entity.id
_entity.type
_entity.pdbx_description
1 polymer ?
#
loop_
_entity_poly.entity_id
_entity_poly.type
_entity_poly.pdbx_seq_one_letter_code
_entity_poly.pdbx_strand_id
1 'polypeptide(L)' 'MKLVFATHNENKVKEVRAIVPSYISLLSLTDIGCHEEIPETGKTLEENAILKAN' A
#
# COMPACT_ATOMS: atom_id res chain seq x y z
N MET A 1 10.82 -3.15 11.69
CA MET A 1 9.45 -3.65 11.45
C MET A 1 9.18 -3.61 9.95
N LYS A 2 8.48 -4.59 9.36
CA LYS A 2 8.11 -4.56 7.93
C LYS A 2 6.64 -4.20 7.81
N LEU A 3 6.31 -3.23 6.98
CA LEU A 3 4.95 -2.79 6.74
C LEU A 3 4.67 -2.83 5.25
N VAL A 4 3.61 -3.53 4.84
CA VAL A 4 3.19 -3.57 3.45
C VAL A 4 2.24 -2.41 3.22
N PHE A 5 2.54 -1.60 2.21
CA PHE A 5 1.65 -0.58 1.72
C PHE A 5 0.94 -1.14 0.48
N ALA A 6 -0.35 -1.41 0.63
CA ALA A 6 -1.19 -2.08 -0.36
C ALA A 6 -1.50 -1.18 -1.58
N THR A 7 -0.46 -0.80 -2.32
CA THR A 7 -0.55 -0.06 -3.57
C THR A 7 0.54 -0.49 -4.54
N HIS A 8 0.19 -0.44 -5.83
CA HIS A 8 1.13 -0.55 -6.95
C HIS A 8 1.68 0.81 -7.41
N ASN A 9 1.20 1.91 -6.83
CA ASN A 9 1.64 3.24 -7.22
C ASN A 9 2.95 3.60 -6.52
N GLU A 10 4.06 3.42 -7.24
CA GLU A 10 5.41 3.73 -6.76
C GLU A 10 5.61 5.18 -6.32
N ASN A 11 4.85 6.15 -6.86
CA ASN A 11 4.92 7.53 -6.40
C ASN A 11 4.37 7.67 -4.97
N LYS A 12 3.23 7.02 -4.67
CA LYS A 12 2.67 7.01 -3.31
C LYS A 12 3.61 6.32 -2.32
N VAL A 13 4.24 5.21 -2.74
CA VAL A 13 5.22 4.50 -1.91
C VAL A 13 6.40 5.40 -1.56
N LYS A 14 6.93 6.16 -2.54
CA LYS A 14 8.02 7.11 -2.31
C LYS A 14 7.64 8.25 -1.36
N GLU A 15 6.46 8.84 -1.52
CA GLU A 15 5.96 9.88 -0.63
C GLU A 15 5.85 9.38 0.81
N VAL A 16 5.24 8.20 1.00
CA VAL A 16 5.08 7.61 2.34
C VAL A 16 6.44 7.22 2.91
N ARG A 17 7.34 6.61 2.13
CA ARG A 17 8.73 6.28 2.56
C ARG A 17 9.49 7.48 3.10
N ALA A 18 9.23 8.69 2.60
CA ALA A 18 9.87 9.91 3.09
C ALA A 18 9.33 10.37 4.46
N ILE A 19 8.13 9.93 4.84
CA ILE A 19 7.42 10.35 6.07
C ILE A 19 7.56 9.29 7.17
N VAL A 20 7.54 8.00 6.84
CA VAL A 20 7.69 6.94 7.85
C VAL A 20 9.10 6.91 8.43
N PRO A 21 9.24 6.59 9.73
CA PRO A 21 10.54 6.44 10.36
C PRO A 21 11.42 5.37 9.69
N SER A 22 12.73 5.60 9.68
CA SER A 22 13.72 4.72 9.03
C SER A 22 13.79 3.30 9.58
N TYR A 23 13.27 3.04 10.79
CA TYR A 23 13.20 1.69 11.36
C TYR A 23 12.03 0.85 10.80
N ILE A 24 11.15 1.46 10.01
CA ILE A 24 10.06 0.80 9.28
C ILE A 24 10.51 0.55 7.84
N SER A 25 10.58 -0.73 7.46
CA SER A 25 10.78 -1.13 6.08
C SER A 25 9.42 -1.17 5.40
N LEU A 26 9.11 -0.13 4.62
CA LEU A 26 7.90 -0.05 3.82
C LEU A 26 8.07 -0.85 2.52
N LEU A 27 7.22 -1.84 2.29
CA LEU A 27 7.18 -2.68 1.09
C LEU A 27 5.93 -2.36 0.27
N SER A 28 6.03 -2.25 -1.05
CA SER A 28 4.86 -2.13 -1.94
C SER A 28 4.28 -3.51 -2.32
N LEU A 29 3.12 -3.54 -2.98
CA LEU A 29 2.59 -4.78 -3.57
C LEU A 29 3.54 -5.36 -4.63
N THR A 30 4.20 -4.47 -5.37
CA THR A 30 5.23 -4.82 -6.35
C THR A 30 6.44 -5.48 -5.66
N ASP A 31 6.89 -4.95 -4.53
CA ASP A 31 8.03 -5.48 -3.76
C ASP A 31 7.78 -6.90 -3.25
N ILE A 32 6.53 -7.26 -2.95
CA ILE A 32 6.14 -8.59 -2.48
C ILE A 32 5.68 -9.52 -3.62
N GLY A 33 5.67 -9.04 -4.87
CA GLY A 33 5.23 -9.81 -6.03
C GLY A 33 3.72 -10.12 -6.05
N CYS A 34 2.92 -9.40 -5.28
CA CYS A 34 1.47 -9.53 -5.30
C CYS A 34 0.94 -8.78 -6.53
N HIS A 35 0.35 -9.51 -7.48
CA HIS A 35 -0.25 -8.94 -8.71
C HIS A 35 -1.75 -9.24 -8.79
N GLU A 36 -2.34 -9.69 -7.69
CA GLU A 36 -3.78 -9.92 -7.60
C GLU A 36 -4.51 -8.59 -7.73
N GLU A 37 -5.58 -8.56 -8.51
CA GLU A 37 -6.45 -7.40 -8.56
C GLU A 37 -7.12 -7.23 -7.20
N ILE A 38 -6.77 -6.16 -6.50
CA ILE A 38 -7.45 -5.82 -5.26
C ILE A 38 -8.81 -5.21 -5.63
N PRO A 39 -9.93 -5.76 -5.12
CA PRO A 39 -11.25 -5.28 -5.47
C PRO A 39 -11.45 -3.83 -5.02
N GLU A 40 -11.64 -2.93 -5.99
CA GLU A 40 -12.01 -1.52 -5.77
C GLU A 40 -13.53 -1.32 -5.92
N THR A 41 -14.31 -2.10 -5.17
CA THR A 41 -15.78 -2.10 -5.24
C THR A 41 -16.45 -1.10 -4.30
N GLY A 42 -15.65 -0.39 -3.47
CA GLY A 42 -16.14 0.64 -2.57
C GLY A 42 -16.63 1.88 -3.33
N LYS A 43 -17.64 2.55 -2.78
CA LYS A 43 -18.20 3.80 -3.33
C LYS A 43 -17.38 5.02 -2.92
N THR A 44 -16.52 4.87 -1.93
CA THR A 44 -15.67 5.93 -1.37
C THR A 44 -14.20 5.54 -1.35
N LEU A 45 -13.31 6.52 -1.22
CA LEU A 45 -11.88 6.29 -1.08
C LEU A 45 -11.54 5.55 0.22
N GLU A 46 -12.28 5.84 1.30
CA GLU A 46 -12.11 5.19 2.60
C GLU A 46 -12.47 3.70 2.55
N GLU A 47 -13.62 3.36 1.96
CA GLU A 47 -14.01 1.96 1.76
C GLU A 47 -12.96 1.19 0.95
N ASN A 48 -12.47 1.78 -0.14
CA ASN A 48 -11.44 1.15 -0.97
C ASN A 48 -10.08 1.03 -0.25
N ALA A 49 -9.75 1.94 0.67
CA ALA A 49 -8.55 1.84 1.49
C ALA A 49 -8.66 0.71 2.52
N ILE A 50 -9.83 0.55 3.15
CA ILE A 50 -10.11 -0.55 4.09
C ILE A 50 -10.09 -1.90 3.34
N LEU A 51 -10.70 -1.97 2.16
CA LEU A 51 -10.68 -3.18 1.32
C LEU A 51 -9.26 -3.61 0.95
N LYS A 52 -8.36 -2.65 0.72
CA LYS A 52 -6.94 -2.91 0.42
C LYS A 52 -6.12 -3.36 1.63
N ALA A 53 -6.60 -3.13 2.86
CA ALA A 53 -5.86 -3.39 4.08
C ALA A 53 -6.24 -4.71 4.78
N ASN A 54 -7.32 -5.37 4.36
CA ASN A 54 -7.75 -6.69 4.84
C ASN A 54 -6.94 -7.81 4.15
#